data_AF-A0AA38LH42-F1
#
_entry.id   AF-A0AA38LH42-F1
#
_cell.length_a   1.000
_cell.length_b   1.000
_cell.length_c   1.000
_cell.angle_alpha   90.00
_cell.angle_beta   90.00
_cell.angle_gamma   90.00
#
_symmetry.space_group_name_H-M   'P 1'
#
loop_
_entity.id
_entity.type
_entity.pdbx_description
1 polymer ?
#
loop_
_entity_poly.entity_id
_entity_poly.type
_entity_poly.pdbx_seq_one_letter_code
_entity_poly.pdbx_strand_id
1 'polypeptide(L)'
;IPCNTITPLQGLQKYVRNTLYAPGCENVACSSETMFNQAIGIAKEADEVVLVVGLDLTQEREEQDRVSLNLPGEQQKLIFEVSRAAKRPVVLVILCGGPVDVSFAVKESSISSIIWAGYPGEAGGQALAEIIFGDHNP
;
A
#
# COMPACT_ATOMS: atom_id res chain seq x y z
N ILE A 1 2.32 16.21 15.01
CA ILE A 1 1.92 14.78 15.15
C ILE A 1 0.44 14.77 15.46
N PRO A 2 -0.40 14.01 14.73
CA PRO A 2 -1.84 14.02 14.96
C PRO A 2 -2.20 13.42 16.33
N CYS A 3 -3.31 13.87 16.91
CA CYS A 3 -3.71 13.44 18.26
C CYS A 3 -4.37 12.06 18.27
N ASN A 4 -5.00 11.66 17.17
CA ASN A 4 -5.62 10.36 17.02
C ASN A 4 -5.58 9.92 15.55
N THR A 5 -4.74 8.94 15.21
CA THR A 5 -4.59 8.46 13.84
C THR A 5 -5.30 7.13 13.62
N ILE A 6 -6.08 7.05 12.54
CA ILE A 6 -6.64 5.81 12.03
C ILE A 6 -5.75 5.34 10.88
N THR A 7 -5.06 4.21 11.08
CA THR A 7 -4.24 3.60 10.02
C THR A 7 -5.13 2.96 8.95
N PRO A 8 -4.63 2.76 7.72
CA PRO A 8 -5.34 1.96 6.71
C PRO A 8 -5.82 0.61 7.23
N LEU A 9 -4.98 -0.10 8.00
CA LEU A 9 -5.34 -1.38 8.61
C LEU A 9 -6.54 -1.23 9.56
N GLN A 10 -6.52 -0.24 10.44
CA GLN A 10 -7.63 0.02 11.38
C GLN A 10 -8.91 0.43 10.64
N GLY A 11 -8.80 1.20 9.56
CA GLY A 11 -9.94 1.56 8.72
C GLY A 11 -10.59 0.35 8.07
N LEU A 12 -9.79 -0.51 7.44
CA LEU A 12 -10.27 -1.74 6.79
C LEU A 12 -10.86 -2.73 7.80
N GLN A 13 -10.28 -2.84 8.99
CA GLN A 13 -10.76 -3.73 10.07
C GLN A 13 -12.16 -3.37 10.58
N LYS A 14 -12.63 -2.13 10.36
CA LYS A 14 -14.02 -1.74 10.69
C LYS A 14 -15.04 -2.40 9.77
N TYR A 15 -14.68 -2.64 8.51
CA TYR A 15 -15.54 -3.32 7.53
C TYR A 15 -15.37 -4.83 7.59
N VAL A 16 -14.13 -5.31 7.70
CA VAL A 16 -13.82 -6.74 7.69
C VAL A 16 -13.11 -7.11 8.98
N ARG A 17 -13.82 -7.75 9.92
CA ARG A 17 -13.24 -8.12 11.22
C ARG A 17 -12.10 -9.14 11.14
N ASN A 18 -12.09 -9.97 10.09
CA ASN A 18 -11.08 -11.01 9.88
C ASN A 18 -10.01 -10.57 8.87
N THR A 19 -9.41 -9.40 9.08
CA THR A 19 -8.31 -8.91 8.23
C THR A 19 -6.98 -9.56 8.64
N LEU A 20 -6.33 -10.23 7.69
CA LEU A 20 -4.95 -10.67 7.82
C LEU A 20 -4.00 -9.52 7.47
N TYR A 21 -2.88 -9.42 8.18
CA TYR A 21 -1.89 -8.38 7.95
C TYR A 21 -0.48 -8.98 7.89
N ALA A 22 0.29 -8.54 6.90
CA ALA A 22 1.73 -8.77 6.82
C ALA A 22 2.40 -7.46 6.36
N PRO A 23 3.58 -7.13 6.92
CA PRO A 23 4.26 -5.87 6.59
C PRO A 23 4.86 -5.88 5.18
N GLY A 24 5.24 -7.04 4.65
CA GLY A 24 5.89 -7.18 3.33
C GLY A 24 7.36 -6.74 3.33
N CYS A 25 7.67 -5.56 3.83
CA CYS A 25 9.03 -5.07 4.08
C CYS A 25 9.17 -4.61 5.54
N GLU A 26 10.40 -4.58 6.05
CA GLU A 26 10.68 -4.09 7.42
C GLU A 26 10.34 -2.60 7.60
N ASN A 27 10.57 -1.79 6.56
CA ASN A 27 10.31 -0.37 6.52
C ASN A 27 10.07 0.10 5.07
N VAL A 28 9.78 1.40 4.90
CA VAL A 28 9.50 2.01 3.59
C VAL A 28 10.69 1.92 2.64
N ALA A 29 11.94 1.96 3.12
CA ALA A 29 13.10 1.81 2.24
C ALA A 29 13.18 0.42 1.58
N CYS A 30 12.48 -0.58 2.13
CA CYS A 30 12.34 -1.93 1.62
C CYS A 30 13.65 -2.51 1.04
N SER A 31 14.72 -2.49 1.84
CA SER A 31 16.05 -2.92 1.41
C SER A 31 16.26 -4.44 1.42
N SER A 32 15.23 -5.23 1.73
CA SER A 32 15.32 -6.69 1.87
C SER A 32 13.98 -7.38 1.62
N GLU A 33 14.05 -8.62 1.14
CA GLU A 33 12.89 -9.46 0.80
C GLU A 33 12.51 -10.46 1.91
N THR A 34 13.14 -10.38 3.08
CA THR A 34 12.99 -11.36 4.18
C THR A 34 11.54 -11.57 4.61
N MET A 35 10.69 -10.55 4.49
CA MET A 35 9.26 -10.58 4.87
C MET A 35 8.31 -10.87 3.69
N PHE A 36 8.81 -11.05 2.48
CA PHE A 36 7.97 -11.24 1.28
C PHE A 36 7.15 -12.52 1.39
N ASN A 37 7.77 -13.62 1.82
CA ASN A 37 7.11 -14.92 1.90
C ASN A 37 5.89 -14.90 2.82
N GLN A 38 5.93 -14.11 3.90
CA GLN A 38 4.78 -13.94 4.78
C GLN A 38 3.64 -13.21 4.07
N ALA A 39 3.93 -12.10 3.38
CA ALA A 39 2.94 -11.34 2.62
C ALA A 39 2.32 -12.15 1.47
N ILE A 40 3.16 -12.88 0.73
CA ILE A 40 2.74 -13.80 -0.33
C ILE A 40 1.87 -14.92 0.23
N GLY A 41 2.23 -15.46 1.40
CA GLY A 41 1.46 -16.51 2.08
C GLY A 41 0.05 -16.06 2.41
N ILE A 42 -0.11 -14.92 3.10
CA ILE A 42 -1.45 -14.41 3.44
C ILE A 42 -2.26 -14.00 2.20
N ALA A 43 -1.60 -13.51 1.15
CA ALA A 43 -2.27 -13.11 -0.09
C ALA A 43 -2.92 -14.30 -0.83
N LYS A 44 -2.31 -15.49 -0.73
CA LYS A 44 -2.88 -16.73 -1.27
C LYS A 44 -4.13 -17.19 -0.53
N GLU A 45 -4.26 -16.83 0.74
CA GLU A 45 -5.38 -17.23 1.60
C GLU A 45 -6.51 -16.21 1.58
N ALA A 46 -6.20 -14.92 1.45
CA ALA A 46 -7.17 -13.83 1.42
C ALA A 46 -8.08 -13.89 0.18
N ASP A 47 -9.33 -13.48 0.35
CA ASP A 47 -10.29 -13.37 -0.77
C ASP A 47 -10.08 -12.10 -1.59
N GLU A 48 -9.69 -11.00 -0.92
CA GLU A 48 -9.33 -9.72 -1.53
C GLU A 48 -8.05 -9.20 -0.86
N VAL A 49 -7.20 -8.52 -1.63
CA VAL A 49 -5.93 -7.97 -1.14
C VAL A 49 -5.88 -6.47 -1.41
N VAL A 50 -5.64 -5.71 -0.35
CA VAL A 50 -5.27 -4.29 -0.41
C VAL A 50 -3.78 -4.19 -0.07
N LEU A 51 -2.97 -3.80 -1.05
CA LEU A 51 -1.53 -3.66 -0.88
C LEU A 51 -1.17 -2.17 -0.76
N VAL A 52 -0.62 -1.78 0.39
CA VAL A 52 -0.26 -0.38 0.68
C VAL A 52 1.26 -0.21 0.57
N VAL A 53 1.68 0.70 -0.31
CA VAL A 53 3.08 1.00 -0.65
C VAL A 53 3.28 2.52 -0.73
N GLY A 54 4.51 2.98 -0.92
CA GLY A 54 4.79 4.39 -1.19
C GLY A 54 6.05 4.92 -0.50
N LEU A 55 5.95 6.14 0.02
CA LEU A 55 7.04 6.94 0.56
C LEU A 55 6.71 7.46 1.97
N ASP A 56 7.74 7.81 2.71
CA ASP A 56 7.63 8.52 3.99
C ASP A 56 8.74 9.56 4.11
N LEU A 57 8.84 10.18 5.29
CA LEU A 57 9.84 11.20 5.59
C LEU A 57 11.30 10.68 5.57
N THR A 58 11.52 9.37 5.46
CA THR A 58 12.86 8.81 5.23
C THR A 58 13.28 8.90 3.77
N GLN A 59 12.31 8.96 2.85
CA GLN A 59 12.52 8.99 1.40
C GLN A 59 12.39 10.41 0.84
N GLU A 60 11.44 11.20 1.33
CA GLU A 60 11.19 12.57 0.88
C GLU A 60 10.93 13.50 2.06
N ARG A 61 11.75 14.54 2.20
CA ARG A 61 11.60 15.57 3.23
C ARG A 61 12.31 16.85 2.81
N GLU A 62 12.10 17.91 3.58
CA GLU A 62 12.86 19.14 3.45
C GLU A 62 14.38 18.85 3.53
N GLU A 63 15.15 19.53 2.69
CA GLU A 63 16.61 19.34 2.54
C GLU A 63 17.03 17.96 2.02
N GLN A 64 16.08 17.11 1.60
CA GLN A 64 16.36 15.80 1.02
C GLN A 64 15.50 15.56 -0.21
N ASP A 65 16.03 15.96 -1.36
CA ASP A 65 15.44 15.66 -2.65
C ASP A 65 15.56 14.16 -2.98
N ARG A 66 14.53 13.62 -3.63
CA ARG A 66 14.60 12.30 -4.25
C ARG A 66 15.38 12.36 -5.55
N VAL A 67 16.15 11.31 -5.80
CA VAL A 67 16.92 11.14 -7.05
C VAL A 67 16.20 10.25 -8.08
N SER A 68 15.05 9.69 -7.71
CA SER A 68 14.25 8.80 -8.56
C SER A 68 12.76 8.94 -8.23
N LEU A 69 11.93 8.74 -9.25
CA LEU A 69 10.48 8.64 -9.11
C LEU A 69 10.01 7.19 -8.88
N ASN A 70 10.90 6.21 -8.88
CA ASN A 70 10.52 4.83 -8.60
C ASN A 70 10.14 4.66 -7.12
N LEU A 71 9.36 3.64 -6.82
CA LEU A 71 9.19 3.19 -5.45
C LEU A 71 10.55 2.74 -4.87
N PRO A 72 10.79 2.97 -3.57
CA PRO A 72 12.06 2.69 -2.93
C PRO A 72 12.28 1.19 -2.74
N GLY A 73 13.54 0.78 -2.87
CA GLY A 73 13.98 -0.61 -2.67
C GLY A 73 13.17 -1.61 -3.48
N GLU A 74 12.79 -2.69 -2.83
CA GLU A 74 12.12 -3.84 -3.44
C GLU A 74 10.59 -3.74 -3.42
N GLN A 75 10.00 -2.57 -3.13
CA GLN A 75 8.54 -2.43 -3.10
C GLN A 75 7.89 -2.81 -4.43
N GLN A 76 8.50 -2.48 -5.58
CA GLN A 76 7.99 -2.89 -6.88
C GLN A 76 7.98 -4.42 -7.04
N LYS A 77 9.01 -5.10 -6.53
CA LYS A 77 9.07 -6.57 -6.54
C LYS A 77 8.00 -7.17 -5.62
N LEU A 78 7.82 -6.61 -4.41
CA LEU A 78 6.75 -7.00 -3.50
C LEU A 78 5.38 -6.92 -4.18
N ILE A 79 5.11 -5.83 -4.91
CA ILE A 79 3.86 -5.65 -5.65
C ILE A 79 3.64 -6.78 -6.64
N PHE A 80 4.62 -7.13 -7.46
CA PHE A 80 4.48 -8.23 -8.43
C PHE A 80 4.27 -9.59 -7.75
N GLU A 81 5.06 -9.91 -6.74
CA GLU A 81 4.98 -11.22 -6.07
C GLU A 81 3.64 -11.39 -5.32
N VAL A 82 3.19 -10.36 -4.61
CA VAL A 82 1.91 -10.40 -3.89
C VAL A 82 0.73 -10.39 -4.85
N SER A 83 0.74 -9.53 -5.88
CA SER A 83 -0.38 -9.44 -6.82
C SER A 83 -0.59 -10.72 -7.62
N ARG A 84 0.50 -11.37 -8.06
CA ARG A 84 0.42 -12.64 -8.80
C ARG A 84 0.05 -13.83 -7.93
N ALA A 85 0.31 -13.76 -6.62
CA ALA A 85 -0.05 -14.80 -5.68
C ALA A 85 -1.49 -14.70 -5.17
N ALA A 86 -2.10 -13.51 -5.25
CA ALA A 86 -3.47 -13.26 -4.81
C ALA A 86 -4.50 -14.02 -5.65
N LYS A 87 -5.62 -14.42 -5.02
CA LYS A 87 -6.73 -15.10 -5.72
C LYS A 87 -7.44 -14.19 -6.74
N ARG A 88 -7.42 -12.88 -6.49
CA ARG A 88 -8.11 -11.84 -7.26
C ARG A 88 -7.18 -10.65 -7.50
N PRO A 89 -7.41 -9.85 -8.56
CA PRO A 89 -6.56 -8.70 -8.85
C PRO A 89 -6.58 -7.67 -7.71
N VAL A 90 -5.39 -7.25 -7.29
CA VAL A 90 -5.12 -6.48 -6.07
C VAL A 90 -5.52 -5.00 -6.19
N VAL A 91 -6.00 -4.43 -5.09
CA VAL A 91 -6.16 -2.98 -4.90
C VAL A 91 -4.82 -2.41 -4.42
N LEU A 92 -4.12 -1.67 -5.28
CA LEU A 92 -2.86 -1.04 -4.94
C LEU A 92 -3.10 0.36 -4.38
N VAL A 93 -2.67 0.62 -3.14
CA VAL A 93 -2.74 1.94 -2.50
C VAL A 93 -1.35 2.52 -2.39
N ILE A 94 -1.19 3.76 -2.83
CA ILE A 94 0.08 4.50 -2.84
C ILE A 94 -0.04 5.69 -1.90
N LEU A 95 0.76 5.67 -0.82
CA LEU A 95 0.89 6.75 0.13
C LEU A 95 2.21 7.48 -0.12
N CYS A 96 2.16 8.65 -0.76
CA CYS A 96 3.34 9.48 -1.01
C CYS A 96 2.93 10.93 -1.22
N GLY A 97 3.77 11.88 -0.78
CA GLY A 97 3.59 13.29 -1.04
C GLY A 97 4.01 13.67 -2.47
N GLY A 98 5.24 13.33 -2.85
CA GLY A 98 5.72 13.53 -4.22
C GLY A 98 5.27 12.40 -5.17
N PRO A 99 5.31 12.61 -6.50
CA PRO A 99 4.89 11.60 -7.46
C PRO A 99 5.80 10.37 -7.44
N VAL A 100 5.22 9.22 -7.79
CA VAL A 100 5.94 7.97 -8.05
C VAL A 100 5.50 7.38 -9.39
N ASP A 101 6.42 6.73 -10.12
CA ASP A 101 6.10 6.06 -11.37
C ASP A 101 5.29 4.79 -11.11
N VAL A 102 4.07 4.74 -11.64
CA VAL A 102 3.13 3.61 -11.53
C VAL A 102 2.94 2.87 -12.85
N SER A 103 3.71 3.22 -13.88
CA SER A 103 3.57 2.65 -15.24
C SER A 103 3.74 1.13 -15.26
N PHE A 104 4.51 0.57 -14.32
CA PHE A 104 4.67 -0.88 -14.16
C PHE A 104 3.38 -1.55 -13.67
N ALA A 105 2.65 -0.91 -12.76
CA ALA A 105 1.43 -1.44 -12.16
C ALA A 105 0.24 -1.37 -13.12
N VAL A 106 0.15 -0.29 -13.92
CA VAL A 106 -0.91 -0.11 -14.92
C VAL A 106 -0.90 -1.23 -15.99
N LYS A 107 0.26 -1.83 -16.25
CA LYS A 107 0.44 -2.89 -17.25
C LYS A 107 0.23 -4.29 -16.69
N GLU A 108 0.09 -4.44 -15.38
CA GLU A 108 0.02 -5.72 -14.69
C GLU A 108 -1.45 -6.10 -14.45
N SER A 109 -1.92 -7.15 -15.11
CA SER A 109 -3.33 -7.58 -15.05
C SER A 109 -3.76 -8.11 -13.68
N SER A 110 -2.79 -8.44 -12.81
CA SER A 110 -3.04 -8.83 -11.43
C SER A 110 -3.29 -7.65 -10.48
N ILE A 111 -3.37 -6.41 -11.00
CA ILE A 111 -3.74 -5.21 -10.26
C ILE A 111 -5.07 -4.68 -10.84
N SER A 112 -6.12 -4.63 -10.02
CA SER A 112 -7.45 -4.13 -10.45
C SER A 112 -7.56 -2.62 -10.42
N SER A 113 -6.88 -1.99 -9.47
CA SER A 113 -7.06 -0.59 -9.14
C SER A 113 -5.80 -0.01 -8.49
N ILE A 114 -5.59 1.29 -8.71
CA ILE A 114 -4.49 2.05 -8.12
C ILE A 114 -5.10 3.30 -7.48
N ILE A 115 -4.93 3.47 -6.16
CA ILE A 115 -5.41 4.60 -5.38
C ILE A 115 -4.19 5.37 -4.87
N TRP A 116 -4.04 6.63 -5.27
CA TRP A 116 -3.08 7.54 -4.63
C TRP A 116 -3.79 8.32 -3.53
N ALA A 117 -3.30 8.20 -2.29
CA ALA A 117 -3.94 8.82 -1.12
C ALA A 117 -3.10 9.94 -0.48
N GLY A 118 -2.00 10.35 -1.12
CA GLY A 118 -1.13 11.39 -0.56
C GLY A 118 -0.56 11.03 0.81
N TYR A 119 -0.46 12.05 1.68
CA TYR A 119 -0.41 11.88 3.13
C TYR A 119 -1.78 12.23 3.72
N PRO A 120 -2.69 11.24 3.93
CA PRO A 120 -4.12 11.48 4.07
C PRO A 120 -4.56 12.01 5.45
N GLY A 121 -3.61 12.47 6.28
CA GLY A 121 -3.89 12.99 7.61
C GLY A 121 -4.42 11.94 8.60
N GLU A 122 -5.01 12.43 9.69
CA GLU A 122 -5.32 11.59 10.87
C GLU A 122 -6.51 10.65 10.66
N ALA A 123 -7.49 11.06 9.86
CA ALA A 123 -8.63 10.24 9.47
C ALA A 123 -8.39 9.48 8.15
N GLY A 124 -7.17 9.50 7.61
CA GLY A 124 -6.87 8.99 6.28
C GLY A 124 -7.18 7.52 6.09
N GLY A 125 -6.93 6.68 7.10
CA GLY A 125 -7.30 5.26 7.04
C GLY A 125 -8.80 5.02 6.99
N GLN A 126 -9.61 5.88 7.63
CA GLN A 126 -11.07 5.81 7.56
C GLN A 126 -11.55 6.21 6.16
N ALA A 127 -11.10 7.36 5.65
CA ALA A 127 -11.48 7.85 4.33
C ALA A 127 -11.11 6.85 3.21
N LEU A 128 -9.91 6.27 3.29
CA LEU A 128 -9.48 5.24 2.35
C LEU A 128 -10.41 4.01 2.37
N ALA A 129 -10.80 3.55 3.56
CA ALA A 129 -11.70 2.41 3.70
C ALA A 129 -13.10 2.73 3.16
N GLU A 130 -13.64 3.92 3.46
CA GLU A 130 -14.95 4.38 2.93
C GLU A 130 -14.97 4.42 1.39
N ILE A 131 -13.85 4.82 0.75
CA ILE A 131 -13.71 4.79 -0.71
C ILE A 131 -13.66 3.35 -1.23
N ILE A 132 -12.85 2.47 -0.61
CA ILE A 132 -12.69 1.07 -1.05
C ILE A 132 -14.02 0.30 -0.94
N PHE A 133 -14.80 0.55 0.11
CA PHE A 133 -16.08 -0.13 0.34
C PHE A 133 -17.29 0.59 -0.27
N GLY A 134 -17.09 1.76 -0.90
CA GLY A 134 -18.13 2.47 -1.65
C GLY A 134 -19.09 3.30 -0.80
N ASP A 135 -18.73 3.61 0.45
CA ASP A 135 -19.46 4.57 1.29
C ASP A 135 -19.25 6.01 0.80
N HIS A 136 -18.14 6.26 0.11
CA HIS A 136 -17.86 7.51 -0.57
C HIS A 136 -17.31 7.29 -1.98
N ASN A 137 -17.70 8.15 -2.93
CA ASN A 137 -17.13 8.13 -4.27
C ASN A 137 -15.84 8.97 -4.29
N PRO A 138 -14.75 8.47 -4.90
CA PRO A 138 -13.50 9.23 -5.03
C PRO A 138 -13.64 10.46 -5.95
#